data_AF-A0A6M0F5L5-F1
#
_entry.id   AF-A0A6M0F5L5-F1
#
_cell.length_a   1.000
_cell.length_b   1.000
_cell.length_c   1.000
_cell.angle_alpha   90.00
_cell.angle_beta   90.00
_cell.angle_gamma   90.00
#
_symmetry.space_group_name_H-M   'P 1'
#
loop_
_entity.id
_entity.type
_entity.pdbx_description
1 polymer ?
#
loop_
_entity_poly.entity_id
_entity_poly.type
_entity_poly.pdbx_seq_one_letter_code
_entity_poly.pdbx_strand_id
1 'polypeptide(L)'
;MLKNKMRALSQFVRNAGPTDTASGTYEINLTATDTAAASVSDTFTFTVLNAVNTAPITVTLSNTVIDENVEAGFVVGELTAIDEDVADTHSFTLVDDAGGTFIIEGNTVVVAEGAILDFEADNSFDIVVQAKDSADTSVEQVLTISLNDIEESPDNTTDTELIIGTQGDDNNIELTPAPGFQIVATGSGNDTIKAKPPGSPAKDRFYGGSDDDELIAGTNDRLFGGSGNDTLDASQGGGGNRLYGGEGEDELIAGENDRLFGGSGNDTLEASTEGSNNRIYGGDGDDDFFLGNSDEITGGEGSDRFFVGTGGSNTITGNIGADQFWIANAEIPDFANTITDFTAGEDVLGIAGITGVTSIENLNLTQNATNTVISISGKQVAILQGIQNSSLTEADFVFS
;
A
#
# COMPACT_ATOMS: atom_id res chain seq x y z
N MET A 1 25.71 57.91 -64.19
CA MET A 1 25.61 57.20 -62.90
C MET A 1 24.67 55.99 -62.93
N LEU A 2 23.40 56.11 -63.34
CA LEU A 2 22.42 55.01 -63.30
C LEU A 2 22.80 53.73 -64.09
N LYS A 3 23.50 53.87 -65.24
CA LYS A 3 23.99 52.73 -66.04
C LYS A 3 25.15 51.94 -65.39
N ASN A 4 26.04 52.62 -64.66
CA ASN A 4 27.09 51.93 -63.89
C ASN A 4 26.51 51.28 -62.63
N LYS A 5 25.47 51.88 -62.04
CA LYS A 5 24.71 51.33 -60.90
C LYS A 5 24.06 49.97 -61.24
N MET A 6 23.44 49.82 -62.41
CA MET A 6 22.83 48.52 -62.81
C MET A 6 23.86 47.45 -63.21
N ARG A 7 25.05 47.83 -63.69
CA ARG A 7 26.06 46.87 -64.17
C ARG A 7 26.76 46.14 -63.02
N ALA A 8 27.06 46.85 -61.92
CA ALA A 8 27.63 46.29 -60.70
C ALA A 8 26.65 45.34 -59.98
N LEU A 9 25.37 45.73 -59.90
CA LEU A 9 24.31 44.87 -59.34
C LEU A 9 24.17 43.56 -60.14
N SER A 10 24.26 43.63 -61.48
CA SER A 10 24.19 42.44 -62.33
C SER A 10 25.43 41.53 -62.28
N GLN A 11 26.55 42.02 -61.74
CA GLN A 11 27.81 41.27 -61.64
C GLN A 11 27.93 40.56 -60.28
N PHE A 12 27.34 41.12 -59.23
CA PHE A 12 27.21 40.47 -57.92
C PHE A 12 26.22 39.27 -57.98
N VAL A 13 25.07 39.45 -58.63
CA VAL A 13 24.02 38.40 -58.77
C VAL A 13 24.47 37.21 -59.64
N ARG A 14 25.56 37.33 -60.41
CA ARG A 14 26.02 36.28 -61.36
C ARG A 14 27.16 35.39 -60.87
N ASN A 15 27.89 35.76 -59.82
CA ASN A 15 29.11 35.04 -59.40
C ASN A 15 28.98 34.20 -58.12
N ALA A 16 27.86 34.33 -57.40
CA ALA A 16 27.44 33.38 -56.37
C ALA A 16 25.92 33.38 -56.39
N GLY A 17 25.30 32.29 -56.85
CA GLY A 17 23.87 32.12 -56.56
C GLY A 17 23.72 32.17 -55.04
N PRO A 18 22.80 32.98 -54.49
CA PRO A 18 22.63 33.04 -53.04
C PRO A 18 22.28 31.63 -52.54
N THR A 19 23.13 31.09 -51.68
CA THR A 19 22.83 29.91 -50.87
C THR A 19 22.16 30.38 -49.58
N ASP A 20 21.41 29.49 -48.94
CA ASP A 20 20.58 29.76 -47.75
C ASP A 20 21.32 30.46 -46.59
N THR A 21 22.62 30.16 -46.43
CA THR A 21 23.50 30.72 -45.41
C THR A 21 23.85 32.22 -45.58
N ALA A 22 23.24 32.92 -46.54
CA ALA A 22 23.49 34.33 -46.85
C ALA A 22 22.30 35.27 -46.52
N SER A 23 21.45 34.90 -45.54
CA SER A 23 20.41 35.81 -45.02
C SER A 23 21.02 36.93 -44.17
N GLY A 24 20.59 38.17 -44.38
CA GLY A 24 21.09 39.33 -43.64
C GLY A 24 21.03 40.65 -44.41
N THR A 25 21.46 41.74 -43.77
CA THR A 25 21.61 43.04 -44.43
C THR A 25 23.06 43.22 -44.89
N TYR A 26 23.23 43.50 -46.18
CA TYR A 26 24.53 43.69 -46.80
C TYR A 26 24.68 45.12 -47.27
N GLU A 27 25.84 45.70 -46.96
CA GLU A 27 26.21 47.02 -47.43
C GLU A 27 27.21 46.91 -48.58
N ILE A 28 26.91 47.59 -49.69
CA ILE A 28 27.85 47.78 -50.79
C ILE A 28 28.20 49.25 -50.87
N ASN A 29 29.48 49.55 -50.64
CA ASN A 29 30.05 50.87 -50.86
C ASN A 29 30.44 51.04 -52.33
N LEU A 30 29.80 51.97 -53.02
CA LEU A 30 30.09 52.28 -54.42
C LEU A 30 30.80 53.62 -54.53
N THR A 31 32.01 53.60 -55.07
CA THR A 31 32.79 54.81 -55.35
C THR A 31 32.83 55.09 -56.85
N ALA A 32 32.41 56.29 -57.24
CA ALA A 32 32.54 56.78 -58.61
C ALA A 32 33.67 57.83 -58.67
N THR A 33 34.67 57.59 -59.51
CA THR A 33 35.82 58.48 -59.71
C THR A 33 35.83 59.00 -61.15
N ASP A 34 36.06 60.30 -61.34
CA ASP A 34 36.21 60.89 -62.67
C ASP A 34 37.63 60.75 -63.23
N THR A 35 37.83 61.14 -64.49
CA THR A 35 39.14 61.03 -65.17
C THR A 35 40.21 61.98 -64.61
N ALA A 36 39.83 62.94 -63.76
CA ALA A 36 40.73 63.82 -63.02
C ALA A 36 41.01 63.30 -61.59
N ALA A 37 40.60 62.05 -61.30
CA ALA A 37 40.77 61.33 -60.05
C ALA A 37 39.95 61.86 -58.85
N ALA A 38 38.97 62.74 -59.07
CA ALA A 38 38.03 63.14 -58.02
C ALA A 38 36.95 62.06 -57.83
N SER A 39 36.61 61.70 -56.59
CA SER A 39 35.65 60.63 -56.30
C SER A 39 34.51 61.03 -55.37
N VAL A 40 33.38 60.35 -55.52
CA VAL A 40 32.25 60.37 -54.59
C VAL A 40 31.84 58.94 -54.28
N SER A 41 31.55 58.67 -53.01
CA SER A 41 31.07 57.36 -52.56
C SER A 41 29.65 57.45 -52.04
N ASP A 42 28.90 56.38 -52.24
CA ASP A 42 27.55 56.20 -51.72
C ASP A 42 27.38 54.75 -51.24
N THR A 43 26.62 54.56 -50.18
CA THR A 43 26.39 53.23 -49.58
C THR A 43 25.01 52.74 -49.98
N PHE A 44 24.94 51.53 -50.53
CA PHE A 44 23.69 50.87 -50.84
C PHE A 44 23.50 49.65 -49.96
N THR A 45 22.43 49.65 -49.18
CA THR A 45 22.02 48.52 -48.36
C THR A 45 20.97 47.71 -49.10
N PHE A 46 21.10 46.38 -49.10
CA PHE A 46 20.03 45.47 -49.49
C PHE A 46 19.92 44.32 -48.49
N THR A 47 18.71 43.80 -48.34
CA THR A 47 18.42 42.67 -47.45
C THR A 47 18.14 41.44 -48.29
N VAL A 48 18.82 40.34 -47.98
CA VAL A 48 18.49 39.02 -48.51
C VAL A 48 17.57 38.37 -47.48
N LEU A 49 16.34 38.07 -47.89
CA LEU A 49 15.36 37.35 -47.08
C LEU A 49 15.56 35.85 -47.29
N ASN A 50 15.55 35.07 -46.19
CA ASN A 50 15.35 33.62 -46.31
C ASN A 50 13.95 33.39 -46.89
N ALA A 51 13.81 32.53 -47.89
CA ALA A 51 12.59 32.39 -48.69
C ALA A 51 12.03 30.97 -48.73
N VAL A 52 12.58 30.04 -47.94
CA VAL A 52 12.05 28.68 -47.79
C VAL A 52 11.83 28.44 -46.31
N ASN A 53 10.58 28.21 -45.91
CA ASN A 53 10.27 27.75 -44.55
C ASN A 53 10.89 26.38 -44.33
N THR A 54 11.46 26.18 -43.17
CA THR A 54 12.06 24.94 -42.72
C THR A 54 11.29 24.40 -41.53
N ALA A 55 11.37 23.08 -41.31
CA ALA A 55 10.65 22.47 -40.20
C ALA A 55 11.27 22.89 -38.85
N PRO A 56 10.46 22.96 -37.78
CA PRO A 56 11.00 23.21 -36.45
C PRO A 56 12.04 22.16 -36.06
N ILE A 57 13.03 22.54 -35.25
CA ILE A 57 14.16 21.69 -34.89
C ILE A 57 13.84 20.78 -33.71
N THR A 58 13.14 21.31 -32.70
CA THR A 58 12.80 20.57 -31.47
C THR A 58 11.64 21.23 -30.75
N VAL A 59 11.06 20.50 -29.80
CA VAL A 59 10.03 20.96 -28.87
C VAL A 59 10.57 20.82 -27.46
N THR A 60 10.30 21.80 -26.60
CA THR A 60 10.65 21.76 -25.19
C THR A 60 9.42 22.02 -24.34
N LEU A 61 9.37 21.42 -23.16
CA LEU A 61 8.35 21.69 -22.13
C LEU A 61 9.01 22.43 -20.97
N SER A 62 8.36 23.48 -20.48
CA SER A 62 8.93 24.35 -19.43
C SER A 62 9.17 23.65 -18.09
N ASN A 63 8.44 22.56 -17.82
CA ASN A 63 8.57 21.75 -16.63
C ASN A 63 8.22 20.29 -16.95
N THR A 64 9.03 19.35 -16.47
CA THR A 64 8.91 17.92 -16.76
C THR A 64 8.85 17.08 -15.49
N VAL A 65 8.65 17.72 -14.34
CA VAL A 65 8.49 17.04 -13.05
C VAL A 65 7.27 17.62 -12.37
N ILE A 66 6.33 16.76 -12.00
CA ILE A 66 5.13 17.12 -11.26
C ILE A 66 5.00 16.18 -10.08
N ASP A 67 4.25 16.59 -9.06
CA ASP A 67 3.91 15.65 -8.00
C ASP A 67 2.82 14.70 -8.48
N GLU A 68 2.75 13.50 -7.91
CA GLU A 68 1.60 12.63 -8.09
C GLU A 68 0.31 13.21 -7.46
N ASN A 69 -0.83 12.55 -7.66
CA ASN A 69 -2.13 12.96 -7.09
C ASN A 69 -2.62 14.37 -7.45
N VAL A 70 -2.02 15.03 -8.44
CA VAL A 70 -2.52 16.32 -8.92
C VAL A 70 -3.86 16.17 -9.63
N GLU A 71 -4.77 17.12 -9.40
CA GLU A 71 -6.12 17.08 -9.99
C GLU A 71 -6.10 17.26 -11.52
N ALA A 72 -7.12 16.75 -12.20
CA ALA A 72 -7.37 17.03 -13.61
C ALA A 72 -7.40 18.55 -13.88
N GLY A 73 -6.78 18.97 -14.98
CA GLY A 73 -6.58 20.39 -15.27
C GLY A 73 -5.28 20.96 -14.71
N PHE A 74 -4.47 20.17 -13.98
CA PHE A 74 -3.14 20.59 -13.56
C PHE A 74 -2.24 20.85 -14.77
N VAL A 75 -1.62 22.02 -14.81
CA VAL A 75 -0.71 22.42 -15.90
C VAL A 75 0.69 21.87 -15.63
N VAL A 76 1.12 20.92 -16.45
CA VAL A 76 2.47 20.34 -16.38
C VAL A 76 3.51 21.38 -16.79
N GLY A 77 3.29 22.04 -17.94
CA GLY A 77 4.18 23.06 -18.48
C GLY A 77 3.72 23.62 -19.82
N GLU A 78 4.43 24.63 -20.31
CA GLU A 78 4.20 25.28 -21.61
C GLU A 78 5.18 24.73 -22.66
N LEU A 79 4.66 24.44 -23.86
CA LEU A 79 5.39 23.98 -25.01
C LEU A 79 6.00 25.15 -25.78
N THR A 80 7.24 24.97 -26.24
CA THR A 80 7.93 25.90 -27.13
C THR A 80 8.64 25.10 -28.21
N ALA A 81 8.55 25.57 -29.46
CA ALA A 81 9.32 25.02 -30.57
C ALA A 81 10.53 25.93 -30.85
N ILE A 82 11.67 25.32 -31.18
CA ILE A 82 12.85 26.06 -31.66
C ILE A 82 12.89 25.93 -33.17
N ASP A 83 12.95 27.08 -33.85
CA ASP A 83 12.89 27.19 -35.31
C ASP A 83 13.91 28.22 -35.80
N GLU A 84 14.49 28.01 -36.98
CA GLU A 84 15.44 28.95 -37.58
C GLU A 84 14.75 30.10 -38.31
N ASP A 85 13.47 29.94 -38.66
CA ASP A 85 12.68 30.95 -39.36
C ASP A 85 12.14 32.03 -38.40
N VAL A 86 12.65 33.25 -38.57
CA VAL A 86 12.37 34.37 -37.66
C VAL A 86 10.91 34.80 -37.77
N ALA A 87 10.23 34.83 -36.62
CA ALA A 87 8.82 35.20 -36.47
C ALA A 87 7.82 34.22 -37.10
N ASP A 88 8.21 32.95 -37.27
CA ASP A 88 7.28 31.87 -37.57
C ASP A 88 6.33 31.61 -36.37
N THR A 89 5.22 30.93 -36.65
CA THR A 89 4.22 30.53 -35.65
C THR A 89 4.12 29.02 -35.58
N HIS A 90 4.04 28.49 -34.36
CA HIS A 90 3.96 27.05 -34.13
C HIS A 90 2.62 26.64 -33.53
N SER A 91 2.17 25.45 -33.92
CA SER A 91 1.04 24.76 -33.33
C SER A 91 1.47 23.39 -32.83
N PHE A 92 0.82 22.89 -31.78
CA PHE A 92 1.21 21.65 -31.10
C PHE A 92 0.06 20.65 -31.07
N THR A 93 0.38 19.37 -31.26
CA THR A 93 -0.55 18.25 -31.11
C THR A 93 0.14 17.06 -30.46
N LEU A 94 -0.59 16.26 -29.69
CA LEU A 94 -0.10 14.98 -29.18
C LEU A 94 -0.26 13.90 -30.25
N VAL A 95 0.84 13.22 -30.55
CA VAL A 95 0.88 11.99 -31.35
C VAL A 95 0.70 10.77 -30.45
N ASP A 96 1.26 10.85 -29.24
CA ASP A 96 1.04 9.92 -28.13
C ASP A 96 0.77 10.74 -26.87
N ASP A 97 -0.37 10.48 -26.25
CA ASP A 97 -0.90 11.15 -25.06
C ASP A 97 -0.70 10.34 -23.77
N ALA A 98 0.18 9.31 -23.83
CA ALA A 98 0.40 8.37 -22.75
C ALA A 98 -0.89 7.67 -22.30
N GLY A 99 -1.66 7.18 -23.28
CA GLY A 99 -2.91 6.45 -23.01
C GLY A 99 -4.07 7.34 -22.56
N GLY A 100 -4.06 8.62 -22.94
CA GLY A 100 -5.06 9.62 -22.56
C GLY A 100 -4.79 10.35 -21.24
N THR A 101 -3.58 10.19 -20.68
CA THR A 101 -3.18 10.82 -19.41
C THR A 101 -3.00 12.33 -19.53
N PHE A 102 -2.55 12.80 -20.70
CA PHE A 102 -2.29 14.22 -20.95
C PHE A 102 -3.06 14.77 -22.15
N ILE A 103 -3.39 16.06 -22.10
CA ILE A 103 -3.97 16.81 -23.21
C ILE A 103 -3.16 18.09 -23.45
N ILE A 104 -3.37 18.71 -24.63
CA ILE A 104 -2.86 20.04 -24.93
C ILE A 104 -4.02 21.04 -24.96
N GLU A 105 -3.93 22.07 -24.13
CA GLU A 105 -4.82 23.23 -24.17
C GLU A 105 -4.05 24.46 -24.67
N GLY A 106 -4.25 24.83 -25.94
CA GLY A 106 -3.42 25.86 -26.57
C GLY A 106 -1.97 25.41 -26.72
N ASN A 107 -1.08 25.94 -25.90
CA ASN A 107 0.35 25.58 -25.87
C ASN A 107 0.75 24.91 -24.55
N THR A 108 -0.18 24.60 -23.65
CA THR A 108 0.15 23.97 -22.36
C THR A 108 -0.20 22.50 -22.36
N VAL A 109 0.68 21.67 -21.79
CA VAL A 109 0.38 20.27 -21.46
C VAL A 109 -0.33 20.25 -20.12
N VAL A 110 -1.46 19.56 -20.06
CA VAL A 110 -2.37 19.53 -18.93
C VAL A 110 -2.75 18.08 -18.62
N VAL A 111 -2.92 17.75 -17.34
CA VAL A 111 -3.45 16.45 -16.90
C VAL A 111 -4.91 16.31 -17.32
N ALA A 112 -5.23 15.23 -18.03
CA ALA A 112 -6.55 15.01 -18.60
C ALA A 112 -7.62 14.72 -17.53
N GLU A 113 -8.89 14.94 -17.87
CA GLU A 113 -10.01 14.56 -17.00
C GLU A 113 -10.07 13.04 -16.81
N GLY A 114 -10.07 12.59 -15.55
CA GLY A 114 -10.08 11.16 -15.20
C GLY A 114 -8.70 10.48 -15.25
N ALA A 115 -7.62 11.21 -15.57
CA ALA A 115 -6.26 10.69 -15.44
C ALA A 115 -5.92 10.47 -13.96
N ILE A 116 -5.22 9.37 -13.66
CA ILE A 116 -4.70 9.03 -12.34
C ILE A 116 -3.18 8.99 -12.48
N LEU A 117 -2.50 9.78 -11.66
CA LEU A 117 -1.05 9.84 -11.59
C LEU A 117 -0.65 9.29 -10.23
N ASP A 118 -0.02 8.12 -10.26
CA ASP A 118 0.34 7.31 -9.09
C ASP A 118 1.79 6.85 -9.29
N PHE A 119 2.67 7.29 -8.39
CA PHE A 119 4.11 7.02 -8.45
C PHE A 119 4.42 5.53 -8.23
N GLU A 120 3.66 4.85 -7.38
CA GLU A 120 3.79 3.41 -7.13
C GLU A 120 3.43 2.57 -8.36
N ALA A 121 2.48 3.04 -9.17
CA ALA A 121 2.12 2.42 -10.43
C ALA A 121 3.17 2.69 -11.53
N ASP A 122 3.40 3.97 -11.84
CA ASP A 122 4.33 4.42 -12.88
C ASP A 122 4.99 5.76 -12.47
N ASN A 123 6.30 5.74 -12.25
CA ASN A 123 7.04 6.94 -11.83
C ASN A 123 7.30 7.97 -12.95
N SER A 124 6.93 7.66 -14.20
CA SER A 124 7.11 8.56 -15.34
C SER A 124 6.26 8.19 -16.54
N PHE A 125 5.95 9.20 -17.36
CA PHE A 125 5.17 9.07 -18.58
C PHE A 125 5.91 9.72 -19.76
N ASP A 126 5.97 9.00 -20.88
CA ASP A 126 6.45 9.56 -22.15
C ASP A 126 5.27 10.03 -23.00
N ILE A 127 5.32 11.28 -23.46
CA ILE A 127 4.41 11.80 -24.48
C ILE A 127 5.18 12.12 -25.75
N VAL A 128 4.51 12.02 -26.91
CA VAL A 128 5.08 12.42 -28.20
C VAL A 128 4.35 13.65 -28.71
N VAL A 129 5.05 14.79 -28.74
CA VAL A 129 4.49 16.06 -29.20
C VAL A 129 4.97 16.36 -30.62
N GLN A 130 4.04 16.64 -31.52
CA GLN A 130 4.33 17.20 -32.84
C GLN A 130 4.20 18.73 -32.79
N ALA A 131 5.24 19.44 -33.20
CA ALA A 131 5.17 20.86 -33.49
C ALA A 131 5.16 21.09 -35.00
N LYS A 132 4.25 21.94 -35.46
CA LYS A 132 4.09 22.30 -36.87
C LYS A 132 4.19 23.81 -37.05
N ASP A 133 4.96 24.23 -38.04
CA ASP A 133 5.12 25.63 -38.42
C ASP A 133 3.98 26.16 -39.31
N SER A 134 4.07 27.42 -39.74
CA SER A 134 3.08 28.04 -40.62
C SER A 134 3.07 27.52 -42.07
N ALA A 135 4.13 26.81 -42.49
CA ALA A 135 4.26 26.17 -43.79
C ALA A 135 3.86 24.68 -43.78
N ASP A 136 3.27 24.22 -42.67
CA ASP A 136 2.84 22.86 -42.43
C ASP A 136 3.99 21.82 -42.35
N THR A 137 5.23 22.25 -42.09
CA THR A 137 6.34 21.32 -41.80
C THR A 137 6.52 21.12 -40.30
N SER A 138 7.00 19.92 -39.90
CA SER A 138 6.84 19.46 -38.51
C SER A 138 8.02 18.66 -37.97
N VAL A 139 8.12 18.65 -36.65
CA VAL A 139 9.00 17.78 -35.86
C VAL A 139 8.20 17.09 -34.77
N GLU A 140 8.57 15.85 -34.47
CA GLU A 140 8.05 15.11 -33.32
C GLU A 140 9.14 14.96 -32.26
N GLN A 141 8.77 15.17 -31.00
CA GLN A 141 9.68 15.10 -29.88
C GLN A 141 9.04 14.27 -28.76
N VAL A 142 9.81 13.30 -28.26
CA VAL A 142 9.48 12.59 -27.02
C VAL A 142 9.82 13.51 -25.85
N LEU A 143 8.88 13.68 -24.93
CA LEU A 143 9.04 14.42 -23.69
C LEU A 143 8.63 13.51 -22.54
N THR A 144 9.54 13.30 -21.59
CA THR A 144 9.30 12.49 -20.39
C THR A 144 8.85 13.38 -19.25
N ILE A 145 7.73 13.06 -18.61
CA ILE A 145 7.22 13.70 -17.40
C ILE A 145 7.46 12.74 -16.24
N SER A 146 8.27 13.14 -15.26
CA SER A 146 8.52 12.33 -14.06
C SER A 146 7.60 12.76 -12.92
N LEU A 147 7.22 11.79 -12.09
CA LEU A 147 6.46 12.04 -10.87
C LEU A 147 7.40 12.18 -9.66
N ASN A 148 7.10 13.11 -8.76
CA ASN A 148 7.61 13.06 -7.39
C ASN A 148 6.64 12.23 -6.55
N ASP A 149 7.23 11.31 -5.78
CA ASP A 149 6.59 10.56 -4.71
C ASP A 149 6.14 11.53 -3.59
N ILE A 150 4.85 11.52 -3.27
CA ILE A 150 4.26 12.15 -2.09
C ILE A 150 3.85 11.04 -1.12
N GLU A 151 4.80 10.58 -0.29
CA GLU A 151 4.55 9.68 0.85
C GLU A 151 3.14 9.81 1.47
N GLU A 152 2.27 8.87 1.14
CA GLU A 152 0.94 8.79 1.71
C GLU A 152 1.00 8.20 3.12
N SER A 153 0.17 8.76 4.01
CA SER A 153 -0.12 8.08 5.27
C SER A 153 -0.69 6.69 4.93
N PRO A 154 -0.37 5.63 5.70
CA PRO A 154 -0.91 4.27 5.50
C PRO A 154 -2.45 4.13 5.65
N ASP A 155 -3.17 5.25 5.65
CA ASP A 155 -4.62 5.39 5.75
C ASP A 155 -5.23 6.24 4.59
N ASN A 156 -4.46 6.63 3.55
CA ASN A 156 -5.01 7.33 2.38
C ASN A 156 -5.66 6.35 1.40
N THR A 157 -6.98 6.39 1.31
CA THR A 157 -7.87 5.45 0.62
C THR A 157 -8.08 5.74 -0.87
N THR A 158 -7.07 6.24 -1.59
CA THR A 158 -7.22 6.56 -3.03
C THR A 158 -6.87 5.40 -3.96
N ASP A 159 -6.22 4.36 -3.45
CA ASP A 159 -6.02 3.06 -4.14
C ASP A 159 -6.92 1.96 -3.55
N THR A 160 -8.11 2.35 -3.05
CA THR A 160 -9.07 1.42 -2.47
C THR A 160 -9.98 0.85 -3.56
N GLU A 161 -9.70 -0.39 -3.98
CA GLU A 161 -10.72 -1.20 -4.65
C GLU A 161 -11.76 -1.61 -3.61
N LEU A 162 -12.91 -0.93 -3.59
CA LEU A 162 -14.06 -1.31 -2.79
C LEU A 162 -14.84 -2.41 -3.53
N ILE A 163 -14.72 -3.64 -3.06
CA ILE A 163 -15.51 -4.77 -3.54
C ILE A 163 -16.76 -4.87 -2.65
N ILE A 164 -17.94 -4.64 -3.22
CA ILE A 164 -19.21 -4.80 -2.54
C ILE A 164 -19.89 -6.08 -3.06
N GLY A 165 -20.17 -7.00 -2.14
CA GLY A 165 -20.92 -8.23 -2.41
C GLY A 165 -22.41 -8.02 -2.67
N THR A 166 -23.13 -9.12 -2.84
CA THR A 166 -24.59 -9.15 -3.03
C THR A 166 -25.31 -9.48 -1.72
N GLN A 167 -26.65 -9.38 -1.67
CA GLN A 167 -27.40 -9.78 -0.46
C GLN A 167 -27.58 -11.30 -0.32
N GLY A 168 -26.62 -12.10 -0.77
CA GLY A 168 -26.64 -13.55 -0.60
C GLY A 168 -25.25 -14.13 -0.85
N ASP A 169 -25.09 -15.41 -0.49
CA ASP A 169 -23.80 -16.10 -0.35
C ASP A 169 -22.78 -15.87 -1.50
N ASP A 170 -21.77 -15.05 -1.22
CA ASP A 170 -20.63 -14.72 -2.07
C ASP A 170 -19.43 -15.63 -1.75
N ASN A 171 -19.52 -16.86 -2.23
CA ASN A 171 -18.66 -17.97 -1.86
C ASN A 171 -17.19 -17.92 -2.33
N ASN A 172 -16.73 -16.86 -3.03
CA ASN A 172 -15.32 -16.77 -3.46
C ASN A 172 -14.90 -15.37 -3.91
N ILE A 173 -14.87 -14.40 -3.00
CA ILE A 173 -14.19 -13.13 -3.29
C ILE A 173 -12.69 -13.33 -3.09
N GLU A 174 -12.01 -13.71 -4.17
CA GLU A 174 -10.55 -13.70 -4.25
C GLU A 174 -10.06 -12.37 -4.78
N LEU A 175 -9.23 -11.72 -3.98
CA LEU A 175 -8.62 -10.45 -4.33
C LEU A 175 -7.63 -10.59 -5.49
N THR A 176 -7.78 -9.74 -6.51
CA THR A 176 -6.85 -9.73 -7.64
C THR A 176 -5.47 -9.18 -7.23
N PRO A 177 -4.35 -9.68 -7.76
CA PRO A 177 -2.99 -9.35 -7.31
C PRO A 177 -2.52 -7.90 -7.57
N ALA A 178 -3.42 -6.95 -7.83
CA ALA A 178 -3.08 -5.55 -7.97
C ALA A 178 -2.33 -5.03 -6.73
N PRO A 179 -1.28 -4.21 -6.88
CA PRO A 179 -0.69 -3.51 -5.75
C PRO A 179 -1.74 -2.54 -5.22
N GLY A 180 -2.09 -2.61 -3.94
CA GLY A 180 -3.10 -1.72 -3.37
C GLY A 180 -3.83 -2.30 -2.18
N PHE A 181 -4.21 -1.41 -1.25
CA PHE A 181 -5.04 -1.67 -0.08
C PHE A 181 -6.50 -1.90 -0.53
N GLN A 182 -7.07 -3.05 -0.20
CA GLN A 182 -8.43 -3.39 -0.64
C GLN A 182 -9.41 -3.41 0.53
N ILE A 183 -10.66 -3.00 0.24
CA ILE A 183 -11.78 -3.14 1.16
C ILE A 183 -12.81 -4.06 0.52
N VAL A 184 -13.13 -5.16 1.19
CA VAL A 184 -14.19 -6.09 0.78
C VAL A 184 -15.31 -6.04 1.81
N ALA A 185 -16.55 -5.81 1.36
CA ALA A 185 -17.73 -5.87 2.20
C ALA A 185 -18.84 -6.65 1.51
N THR A 186 -19.25 -7.80 2.05
CA THR A 186 -20.18 -8.71 1.37
C THR A 186 -21.64 -8.47 1.74
N GLY A 187 -21.92 -8.22 3.02
CA GLY A 187 -23.19 -7.67 3.46
C GLY A 187 -24.05 -8.68 4.20
N SER A 188 -24.89 -9.45 3.50
CA SER A 188 -25.78 -10.43 4.13
C SER A 188 -25.74 -11.74 3.37
N GLY A 189 -25.90 -12.86 4.04
CA GLY A 189 -25.65 -14.19 3.48
C GLY A 189 -24.34 -14.74 4.02
N ASN A 190 -24.09 -16.03 3.78
CA ASN A 190 -22.88 -16.68 4.28
C ASN A 190 -21.79 -16.54 3.21
N ASP A 191 -20.83 -15.66 3.45
CA ASP A 191 -19.87 -15.21 2.46
C ASP A 191 -18.47 -15.79 2.71
N THR A 192 -17.62 -15.79 1.68
CA THR A 192 -16.23 -16.22 1.80
C THR A 192 -15.29 -15.22 1.14
N ILE A 193 -14.42 -14.61 1.95
CA ILE A 193 -13.42 -13.62 1.52
C ILE A 193 -12.03 -14.19 1.75
N LYS A 194 -11.17 -14.14 0.72
CA LYS A 194 -9.78 -14.61 0.83
C LYS A 194 -8.79 -13.55 0.36
N ALA A 195 -7.84 -13.22 1.24
CA ALA A 195 -6.72 -12.36 0.90
C ALA A 195 -5.88 -12.96 -0.25
N LYS A 196 -5.06 -12.08 -0.86
CA LYS A 196 -4.05 -12.47 -1.84
C LYS A 196 -3.08 -13.49 -1.24
N PRO A 197 -2.35 -14.27 -2.08
CA PRO A 197 -1.37 -15.22 -1.59
C PRO A 197 -0.39 -14.59 -0.58
N PRO A 198 0.08 -15.37 0.42
CA PRO A 198 0.96 -14.87 1.48
C PRO A 198 2.16 -14.10 0.93
N GLY A 199 2.36 -12.86 1.39
CA GLY A 199 3.51 -12.01 1.03
C GLY A 199 3.20 -10.69 0.30
N SER A 200 1.93 -10.38 0.01
CA SER A 200 1.53 -9.03 -0.40
C SER A 200 1.58 -8.07 0.80
N PRO A 201 2.22 -6.89 0.72
CA PRO A 201 2.29 -5.92 1.83
C PRO A 201 1.01 -5.08 2.02
N ALA A 202 -0.03 -5.33 1.20
CA ALA A 202 -1.30 -4.63 1.30
C ALA A 202 -2.00 -4.99 2.61
N LYS A 203 -2.50 -3.98 3.34
CA LYS A 203 -3.16 -4.11 4.65
C LYS A 203 -4.67 -4.18 4.49
N ASP A 204 -5.19 -5.20 3.85
CA ASP A 204 -6.57 -5.26 3.40
C ASP A 204 -7.58 -5.24 4.56
N ARG A 205 -8.83 -4.86 4.27
CA ARG A 205 -9.94 -4.92 5.23
C ARG A 205 -11.10 -5.74 4.70
N PHE A 206 -11.52 -6.74 5.46
CA PHE A 206 -12.64 -7.62 5.11
C PHE A 206 -13.77 -7.43 6.10
N TYR A 207 -14.99 -7.30 5.58
CA TYR A 207 -16.22 -7.17 6.33
C TYR A 207 -17.18 -8.25 5.83
N GLY A 208 -17.46 -9.25 6.66
CA GLY A 208 -18.47 -10.28 6.37
C GLY A 208 -19.87 -9.67 6.40
N GLY A 209 -20.24 -9.13 7.55
CA GLY A 209 -21.48 -8.37 7.72
C GLY A 209 -22.45 -9.12 8.61
N SER A 210 -23.50 -9.69 8.04
CA SER A 210 -24.49 -10.47 8.78
C SER A 210 -24.60 -11.89 8.25
N ASP A 211 -24.96 -12.82 9.14
CA ASP A 211 -24.96 -14.27 8.90
C ASP A 211 -23.55 -14.85 9.04
N ASP A 212 -23.36 -16.16 8.78
CA ASP A 212 -22.12 -16.85 9.16
C ASP A 212 -21.08 -16.78 8.01
N ASP A 213 -19.99 -16.04 8.21
CA ASP A 213 -18.99 -15.71 7.17
C ASP A 213 -17.63 -16.40 7.40
N GLU A 214 -16.88 -16.63 6.31
CA GLU A 214 -15.49 -17.15 6.34
C GLU A 214 -14.51 -16.13 5.76
N LEU A 215 -13.58 -15.62 6.58
CA LEU A 215 -12.62 -14.59 6.21
C LEU A 215 -11.19 -15.11 6.40
N ILE A 216 -10.40 -15.14 5.34
CA ILE A 216 -9.00 -15.61 5.38
C ILE A 216 -8.04 -14.45 5.13
N ALA A 217 -7.18 -14.17 6.12
CA ALA A 217 -6.20 -13.09 6.10
C ALA A 217 -4.91 -13.45 5.36
N GLY A 218 -4.25 -12.41 4.86
CA GLY A 218 -2.89 -12.38 4.34
C GLY A 218 -1.94 -11.79 5.39
N THR A 219 -1.40 -10.58 5.17
CA THR A 219 -0.37 -10.00 6.06
C THR A 219 -0.74 -8.59 6.47
N ASN A 220 -0.83 -8.32 7.78
CA ASN A 220 -1.23 -7.03 8.34
C ASN A 220 -2.68 -6.61 8.00
N ASP A 221 -3.57 -7.57 7.80
CA ASP A 221 -4.97 -7.33 7.43
C ASP A 221 -5.86 -7.05 8.64
N ARG A 222 -7.08 -6.59 8.37
CA ARG A 222 -8.14 -6.47 9.37
C ARG A 222 -9.38 -7.21 8.91
N LEU A 223 -9.83 -8.17 9.69
CA LEU A 223 -11.01 -8.97 9.42
C LEU A 223 -12.09 -8.61 10.43
N PHE A 224 -13.30 -8.37 9.95
CA PHE A 224 -14.48 -8.09 10.75
C PHE A 224 -15.56 -9.09 10.33
N GLY A 225 -15.89 -10.05 11.21
CA GLY A 225 -16.98 -11.01 10.99
C GLY A 225 -18.31 -10.28 10.93
N GLY A 226 -18.73 -9.73 12.07
CA GLY A 226 -19.91 -8.90 12.18
C GLY A 226 -20.94 -9.52 13.10
N SER A 227 -22.07 -9.96 12.57
CA SER A 227 -23.09 -10.68 13.35
C SER A 227 -23.35 -12.03 12.73
N GLY A 228 -23.38 -13.11 13.50
CA GLY A 228 -23.39 -14.47 12.96
C GLY A 228 -22.24 -15.25 13.57
N ASN A 229 -22.16 -16.54 13.30
CA ASN A 229 -21.07 -17.38 13.80
C ASN A 229 -19.96 -17.43 12.75
N ASP A 230 -19.00 -16.52 12.84
CA ASP A 230 -18.01 -16.27 11.81
C ASP A 230 -16.74 -17.11 12.01
N THR A 231 -16.01 -17.37 10.93
CA THR A 231 -14.68 -17.99 10.95
C THR A 231 -13.66 -17.05 10.36
N LEU A 232 -12.68 -16.61 11.17
CA LEU A 232 -11.61 -15.69 10.77
C LEU A 232 -10.26 -16.40 10.90
N ASP A 233 -9.57 -16.64 9.78
CA ASP A 233 -8.33 -17.41 9.74
C ASP A 233 -7.13 -16.59 9.25
N ALA A 234 -6.13 -16.39 10.11
CA ALA A 234 -4.83 -15.80 9.80
C ALA A 234 -3.66 -16.79 9.86
N SER A 235 -3.91 -18.08 10.05
CA SER A 235 -2.89 -19.13 10.23
C SER A 235 -1.96 -19.30 9.02
N GLN A 236 -2.44 -18.98 7.82
CA GLN A 236 -1.67 -19.10 6.56
C GLN A 236 -1.01 -17.78 6.14
N GLY A 237 -1.33 -16.69 6.83
CA GLY A 237 -0.91 -15.34 6.56
C GLY A 237 0.43 -14.95 7.19
N GLY A 238 0.99 -13.82 6.78
CA GLY A 238 2.08 -13.18 7.52
C GLY A 238 1.52 -12.47 8.76
N GLY A 239 2.34 -12.27 9.78
CA GLY A 239 1.86 -11.70 11.05
C GLY A 239 1.42 -10.22 11.02
N GLY A 240 0.74 -9.79 12.08
CA GLY A 240 0.30 -8.40 12.29
C GLY A 240 -1.17 -8.13 11.98
N ASN A 241 -1.95 -9.19 11.78
CA ASN A 241 -3.37 -9.16 11.49
C ASN A 241 -4.18 -8.76 12.72
N ARG A 242 -5.39 -8.26 12.48
CA ARG A 242 -6.40 -7.98 13.52
C ARG A 242 -7.71 -8.65 13.14
N LEU A 243 -8.18 -9.56 13.98
CA LEU A 243 -9.40 -10.33 13.76
C LEU A 243 -10.42 -9.87 14.80
N TYR A 244 -11.61 -9.52 14.33
CA TYR A 244 -12.75 -9.10 15.16
C TYR A 244 -13.93 -10.01 14.79
N GLY A 245 -14.32 -10.91 15.69
CA GLY A 245 -15.47 -11.81 15.51
C GLY A 245 -16.76 -11.00 15.44
N GLY A 246 -17.18 -10.45 16.59
CA GLY A 246 -18.32 -9.55 16.66
C GLY A 246 -19.41 -10.08 17.57
N GLU A 247 -20.63 -10.22 17.06
CA GLU A 247 -21.74 -10.86 17.77
C GLU A 247 -21.92 -12.29 17.25
N GLY A 248 -21.79 -13.31 18.08
CA GLY A 248 -21.97 -14.70 17.66
C GLY A 248 -21.07 -15.66 18.40
N GLU A 249 -21.12 -16.95 18.04
CA GLU A 249 -20.11 -17.91 18.48
C GLU A 249 -19.06 -18.04 17.36
N ASP A 250 -17.98 -17.28 17.47
CA ASP A 250 -16.99 -17.11 16.40
C ASP A 250 -15.78 -18.04 16.57
N GLU A 251 -15.13 -18.41 15.47
CA GLU A 251 -13.86 -19.12 15.43
C GLU A 251 -12.76 -18.20 14.88
N LEU A 252 -11.78 -17.84 15.71
CA LEU A 252 -10.67 -16.97 15.34
C LEU A 252 -9.34 -17.73 15.43
N ILE A 253 -8.64 -17.84 14.30
CA ILE A 253 -7.36 -18.56 14.20
C ILE A 253 -6.23 -17.58 13.93
N ALA A 254 -5.26 -17.52 14.83
CA ALA A 254 -4.09 -16.65 14.76
C ALA A 254 -2.91 -17.30 14.02
N GLY A 255 -2.12 -16.47 13.35
CA GLY A 255 -0.74 -16.76 12.98
C GLY A 255 0.24 -16.21 14.02
N GLU A 256 1.21 -15.40 13.56
CA GLU A 256 2.22 -14.76 14.39
C GLU A 256 1.93 -13.28 14.65
N ASN A 257 2.19 -12.76 15.85
CA ASN A 257 2.08 -11.33 16.16
C ASN A 257 0.70 -10.70 15.83
N ASP A 258 -0.36 -11.49 15.90
CA ASP A 258 -1.72 -11.08 15.58
C ASP A 258 -2.48 -10.57 16.81
N ARG A 259 -3.64 -9.96 16.57
CA ARG A 259 -4.59 -9.58 17.62
C ARG A 259 -5.96 -10.12 17.32
N LEU A 260 -6.53 -10.85 18.26
CA LEU A 260 -7.84 -11.46 18.15
C LEU A 260 -8.77 -10.84 19.19
N PHE A 261 -10.00 -10.54 18.77
CA PHE A 261 -11.08 -10.05 19.61
C PHE A 261 -12.32 -10.90 19.28
N GLY A 262 -12.74 -11.78 20.18
CA GLY A 262 -13.93 -12.62 20.01
C GLY A 262 -15.18 -11.75 19.92
N GLY A 263 -15.49 -11.07 21.01
CA GLY A 263 -16.58 -10.09 21.05
C GLY A 263 -17.65 -10.52 22.03
N SER A 264 -18.86 -10.77 21.54
CA SER A 264 -19.99 -11.24 22.35
C SER A 264 -20.44 -12.60 21.87
N GLY A 265 -20.53 -13.56 22.78
CA GLY A 265 -20.91 -14.95 22.53
C GLY A 265 -19.80 -15.90 22.94
N ASN A 266 -19.99 -17.20 22.75
CA ASN A 266 -19.01 -18.19 23.22
C ASN A 266 -18.04 -18.50 22.08
N ASP A 267 -16.88 -17.87 22.12
CA ASP A 267 -15.94 -17.88 21.00
C ASP A 267 -14.88 -18.98 21.16
N THR A 268 -14.31 -19.40 20.03
CA THR A 268 -13.13 -20.26 19.97
C THR A 268 -11.96 -19.47 19.42
N LEU A 269 -10.91 -19.30 20.22
CA LEU A 269 -9.71 -18.53 19.86
C LEU A 269 -8.49 -19.44 19.83
N GLU A 270 -8.01 -19.77 18.63
CA GLU A 270 -6.87 -20.65 18.38
C GLU A 270 -5.60 -19.87 18.04
N ALA A 271 -4.57 -20.03 18.87
CA ALA A 271 -3.20 -19.54 18.65
C ALA A 271 -2.17 -20.66 18.84
N SER A 272 -2.57 -21.91 18.56
CA SER A 272 -1.74 -23.10 18.76
C SER A 272 -0.77 -23.37 17.60
N THR A 273 -1.03 -22.78 16.43
CA THR A 273 -0.37 -23.03 15.14
C THR A 273 0.83 -22.13 14.90
N GLU A 274 2.06 -22.67 14.84
CA GLU A 274 3.41 -22.09 14.53
C GLU A 274 3.75 -20.65 14.97
N GLY A 275 2.81 -19.92 15.58
CA GLY A 275 2.87 -18.51 15.79
C GLY A 275 2.91 -18.13 17.26
N SER A 276 3.43 -16.94 17.51
CA SER A 276 3.73 -16.46 18.86
C SER A 276 3.58 -14.95 18.96
N ASN A 277 3.52 -14.47 20.20
CA ASN A 277 3.35 -13.05 20.53
C ASN A 277 2.00 -12.49 20.08
N ASN A 278 0.97 -13.34 20.08
CA ASN A 278 -0.39 -12.94 19.82
C ASN A 278 -0.98 -12.25 21.05
N ARG A 279 -1.93 -11.32 20.83
CA ARG A 279 -2.76 -10.74 21.88
C ARG A 279 -4.20 -11.14 21.66
N ILE A 280 -4.78 -11.82 22.62
CA ILE A 280 -6.06 -12.50 22.46
C ILE A 280 -7.01 -12.01 23.53
N TYR A 281 -8.19 -11.57 23.11
CA TYR A 281 -9.26 -11.06 23.96
C TYR A 281 -10.53 -11.85 23.63
N GLY A 282 -11.08 -12.60 24.60
CA GLY A 282 -12.33 -13.35 24.43
C GLY A 282 -13.51 -12.40 24.32
N GLY A 283 -13.85 -11.74 25.43
CA GLY A 283 -14.90 -10.74 25.48
C GLY A 283 -15.99 -11.14 26.45
N ASP A 284 -17.25 -11.10 26.01
CA ASP A 284 -18.39 -11.53 26.80
C ASP A 284 -18.80 -12.95 26.35
N GLY A 285 -18.85 -13.93 27.24
CA GLY A 285 -19.24 -15.31 26.91
C GLY A 285 -18.31 -16.34 27.55
N ASP A 286 -18.69 -17.62 27.49
CA ASP A 286 -17.85 -18.71 27.98
C ASP A 286 -16.91 -19.17 26.84
N ASP A 287 -15.69 -18.63 26.80
CA ASP A 287 -14.80 -18.77 25.64
C ASP A 287 -13.80 -19.95 25.76
N ASP A 288 -13.41 -20.50 24.61
CA ASP A 288 -12.38 -21.54 24.49
C ASP A 288 -11.10 -21.01 23.84
N PHE A 289 -9.98 -21.10 24.55
CA PHE A 289 -8.67 -20.67 24.06
C PHE A 289 -7.73 -21.86 23.86
N PHE A 290 -7.15 -21.99 22.67
CA PHE A 290 -6.12 -22.99 22.36
C PHE A 290 -4.78 -22.31 22.14
N LEU A 291 -3.87 -22.46 23.10
CA LEU A 291 -2.69 -21.60 23.23
C LEU A 291 -1.39 -22.31 22.86
N GLY A 292 -0.61 -21.67 22.00
CA GLY A 292 0.75 -22.05 21.64
C GLY A 292 1.78 -21.50 22.62
N ASN A 293 2.55 -20.51 22.20
CA ASN A 293 3.65 -19.98 22.98
C ASN A 293 3.83 -18.47 22.92
N SER A 294 4.24 -17.91 24.06
CA SER A 294 4.56 -16.48 24.23
C SER A 294 3.41 -15.52 23.94
N ASP A 295 2.16 -15.95 24.16
CA ASP A 295 0.97 -15.13 23.92
C ASP A 295 0.51 -14.37 25.18
N GLU A 296 -0.26 -13.31 24.98
CA GLU A 296 -0.92 -12.52 26.04
C GLU A 296 -2.45 -12.65 25.88
N ILE A 297 -3.11 -13.20 26.90
CA ILE A 297 -4.52 -13.60 26.84
C ILE A 297 -5.32 -12.90 27.95
N THR A 298 -6.49 -12.42 27.58
CA THR A 298 -7.54 -11.91 28.46
C THR A 298 -8.84 -12.65 28.11
N GLY A 299 -9.40 -13.41 29.06
CA GLY A 299 -10.68 -14.12 28.92
C GLY A 299 -11.82 -13.14 28.75
N GLY A 300 -12.30 -12.58 29.86
CA GLY A 300 -13.28 -11.51 29.85
C GLY A 300 -14.38 -11.75 30.87
N GLU A 301 -15.64 -11.61 30.46
CA GLU A 301 -16.79 -12.02 31.28
C GLU A 301 -17.23 -13.42 30.86
N GLY A 302 -17.28 -14.38 31.78
CA GLY A 302 -17.70 -15.75 31.47
C GLY A 302 -16.83 -16.78 32.15
N SER A 303 -17.19 -18.06 32.05
CA SER A 303 -16.40 -19.17 32.59
C SER A 303 -15.53 -19.77 31.50
N ASP A 304 -14.35 -19.20 31.33
CA ASP A 304 -13.49 -19.45 30.19
C ASP A 304 -12.64 -20.72 30.36
N ARG A 305 -12.18 -21.29 29.24
CA ARG A 305 -11.30 -22.46 29.23
C ARG A 305 -10.04 -22.19 28.42
N PHE A 306 -8.89 -22.25 29.09
CA PHE A 306 -7.58 -22.02 28.49
C PHE A 306 -6.80 -23.33 28.35
N PHE A 307 -6.67 -23.85 27.14
CA PHE A 307 -5.93 -25.06 26.82
C PHE A 307 -4.51 -24.73 26.35
N VAL A 308 -3.52 -25.03 27.19
CA VAL A 308 -2.11 -24.84 26.82
C VAL A 308 -1.59 -26.08 26.09
N GLY A 309 -1.02 -25.87 24.90
CA GLY A 309 -0.31 -26.89 24.12
C GLY A 309 1.13 -27.16 24.58
N THR A 310 1.95 -27.68 23.67
CA THR A 310 3.34 -28.11 23.94
C THR A 310 4.32 -26.96 24.17
N GLY A 311 3.94 -25.74 23.79
CA GLY A 311 4.71 -24.51 23.95
C GLY A 311 4.76 -23.99 25.39
N GLY A 312 4.19 -22.81 25.61
CA GLY A 312 4.15 -22.16 26.93
C GLY A 312 4.72 -20.75 26.93
N SER A 313 5.09 -20.23 28.11
CA SER A 313 5.40 -18.80 28.30
C SER A 313 4.22 -17.85 28.03
N ASN A 314 2.99 -18.36 28.03
CA ASN A 314 1.81 -17.53 27.87
C ASN A 314 1.53 -16.75 29.17
N THR A 315 0.97 -15.56 29.04
CA THR A 315 0.43 -14.77 30.17
C THR A 315 -1.08 -14.74 30.04
N ILE A 316 -1.78 -15.34 31.00
CA ILE A 316 -3.21 -15.62 30.94
C ILE A 316 -3.90 -14.90 32.11
N THR A 317 -4.94 -14.14 31.79
CA THR A 317 -5.83 -13.46 32.75
C THR A 317 -7.25 -13.90 32.44
N GLY A 318 -7.95 -14.53 33.39
CA GLY A 318 -9.33 -15.01 33.17
C GLY A 318 -10.36 -13.88 33.28
N ASN A 319 -10.20 -13.03 34.29
CA ASN A 319 -11.11 -12.00 34.77
C ASN A 319 -12.35 -12.52 35.50
N ILE A 320 -13.55 -12.30 34.95
CA ILE A 320 -14.81 -12.49 35.69
C ILE A 320 -15.40 -13.83 35.31
N GLY A 321 -15.47 -14.75 36.27
CA GLY A 321 -16.19 -16.02 36.12
C GLY A 321 -15.41 -17.15 36.76
N ALA A 322 -15.87 -18.38 36.54
CA ALA A 322 -15.22 -19.57 37.08
C ALA A 322 -14.36 -20.24 36.01
N ASP A 323 -13.11 -19.82 35.94
CA ASP A 323 -12.23 -20.12 34.81
C ASP A 323 -11.47 -21.44 34.97
N GLN A 324 -11.13 -22.06 33.85
CA GLN A 324 -10.37 -23.30 33.80
C GLN A 324 -9.07 -23.11 33.03
N PHE A 325 -7.95 -23.19 33.75
CA PHE A 325 -6.61 -23.11 33.15
C PHE A 325 -6.03 -24.51 32.99
N TRP A 326 -6.16 -25.11 31.81
CA TRP A 326 -5.59 -26.41 31.47
C TRP A 326 -4.10 -26.29 31.15
N ILE A 327 -3.30 -26.21 32.22
CA ILE A 327 -1.85 -25.93 32.21
C ILE A 327 -0.98 -27.12 31.74
N ALA A 328 -1.58 -28.29 31.58
CA ALA A 328 -0.97 -29.44 30.91
C ALA A 328 -2.09 -30.31 30.34
N ASN A 329 -2.10 -30.50 29.03
CA ASN A 329 -3.13 -31.27 28.34
C ASN A 329 -2.47 -32.22 27.33
N ALA A 330 -2.58 -33.53 27.59
CA ALA A 330 -1.89 -34.65 26.92
C ALA A 330 -0.36 -34.63 27.03
N GLU A 331 0.28 -33.46 26.99
CA GLU A 331 1.71 -33.26 27.09
C GLU A 331 2.07 -32.14 28.10
N ILE A 332 3.33 -32.13 28.54
CA ILE A 332 3.83 -31.13 29.50
C ILE A 332 4.46 -29.97 28.71
N PRO A 333 4.00 -28.71 28.86
CA PRO A 333 4.51 -27.57 28.10
C PRO A 333 6.01 -27.36 28.31
N ASP A 334 6.70 -26.86 27.29
CA ASP A 334 8.14 -26.52 27.28
C ASP A 334 8.53 -25.46 28.28
N PHE A 335 7.67 -24.47 28.46
CA PHE A 335 7.86 -23.40 29.41
C PHE A 335 6.62 -23.20 30.28
N ALA A 336 6.82 -22.71 31.50
CA ALA A 336 5.71 -22.43 32.39
C ALA A 336 4.84 -21.30 31.85
N ASN A 337 3.54 -21.41 32.03
CA ASN A 337 2.59 -20.34 31.76
C ASN A 337 2.35 -19.52 33.03
N THR A 338 2.01 -18.25 32.87
CA THR A 338 1.76 -17.34 33.99
C THR A 338 0.28 -17.03 34.04
N ILE A 339 -0.38 -17.34 35.15
CA ILE A 339 -1.77 -17.01 35.41
C ILE A 339 -1.79 -15.84 36.39
N THR A 340 -2.45 -14.75 36.03
CA THR A 340 -2.29 -13.43 36.67
C THR A 340 -3.30 -13.16 37.78
N ASP A 341 -4.48 -13.78 37.74
CA ASP A 341 -5.64 -13.42 38.56
C ASP A 341 -6.42 -14.62 39.15
N PHE A 342 -5.82 -15.80 39.14
CA PHE A 342 -6.42 -17.03 39.68
C PHE A 342 -7.10 -16.84 41.06
N THR A 343 -8.38 -17.15 41.14
CA THR A 343 -9.21 -17.07 42.34
C THR A 343 -9.51 -18.46 42.90
N ALA A 344 -8.79 -18.84 43.96
CA ALA A 344 -8.98 -20.13 44.61
C ALA A 344 -10.42 -20.33 45.14
N GLY A 345 -10.99 -21.50 44.88
CA GLY A 345 -12.38 -21.84 45.18
C GLY A 345 -13.41 -21.34 44.17
N GLU A 346 -12.99 -20.62 43.12
CA GLU A 346 -13.80 -20.22 41.97
C GLU A 346 -13.21 -20.82 40.69
N ASP A 347 -11.94 -20.53 40.43
CA ASP A 347 -11.19 -21.05 39.29
C ASP A 347 -10.56 -22.42 39.57
N VAL A 348 -10.21 -23.13 38.50
CA VAL A 348 -9.51 -24.42 38.59
C VAL A 348 -8.33 -24.52 37.63
N LEU A 349 -7.33 -25.29 38.05
CA LEU A 349 -6.20 -25.70 37.22
C LEU A 349 -6.45 -27.10 36.65
N GLY A 350 -6.60 -27.19 35.34
CA GLY A 350 -6.80 -28.45 34.62
C GLY A 350 -5.47 -29.15 34.31
N ILE A 351 -5.41 -30.46 34.59
CA ILE A 351 -4.32 -31.34 34.16
C ILE A 351 -4.93 -32.59 33.55
N ALA A 352 -4.77 -32.74 32.25
CA ALA A 352 -5.36 -33.83 31.48
C ALA A 352 -4.29 -34.67 30.79
N GLY A 353 -4.48 -35.99 30.76
CA GLY A 353 -3.69 -36.89 29.90
C GLY A 353 -2.22 -37.09 30.31
N ILE A 354 -1.79 -36.61 31.48
CA ILE A 354 -0.44 -36.82 31.98
C ILE A 354 -0.37 -38.08 32.84
N THR A 355 0.39 -39.08 32.37
CA THR A 355 0.50 -40.38 33.06
C THR A 355 1.02 -40.22 34.50
N GLY A 356 0.23 -40.67 35.47
CA GLY A 356 0.60 -40.68 36.89
C GLY A 356 0.31 -39.38 37.64
N VAL A 357 -0.35 -38.41 37.00
CA VAL A 357 -0.81 -37.17 37.63
C VAL A 357 -2.33 -37.22 37.75
N THR A 358 -2.81 -37.50 38.95
CA THR A 358 -4.24 -37.73 39.24
C THR A 358 -4.75 -36.98 40.47
N SER A 359 -3.86 -36.31 41.20
CA SER A 359 -4.18 -35.48 42.36
C SER A 359 -3.08 -34.45 42.61
N ILE A 360 -3.34 -33.48 43.49
CA ILE A 360 -2.36 -32.45 43.88
C ILE A 360 -1.09 -33.05 44.48
N GLU A 361 -1.18 -34.25 45.09
CA GLU A 361 -0.02 -34.95 45.67
C GLU A 361 1.00 -35.40 44.62
N ASN A 362 0.61 -35.46 43.35
CA ASN A 362 1.51 -35.79 42.24
C ASN A 362 2.24 -34.55 41.69
N LEU A 363 1.89 -33.36 42.17
CA LEU A 363 2.48 -32.08 41.77
C LEU A 363 3.54 -31.63 42.77
N ASN A 364 4.50 -30.83 42.28
CA ASN A 364 5.43 -30.11 43.16
C ASN A 364 5.09 -28.62 43.15
N LEU A 365 4.57 -28.13 44.28
CA LEU A 365 4.20 -26.74 44.49
C LEU A 365 5.28 -26.05 45.33
N THR A 366 5.92 -25.03 44.77
CA THR A 366 6.96 -24.24 45.45
C THR A 366 6.59 -22.76 45.49
N GLN A 367 6.98 -22.07 46.56
CA GLN A 367 6.76 -20.63 46.68
C GLN A 367 7.97 -19.88 46.14
N ASN A 368 7.75 -18.91 45.24
CA ASN A 368 8.77 -17.95 44.80
C ASN A 368 8.26 -16.53 45.02
N ALA A 369 8.81 -15.85 46.03
CA ALA A 369 8.27 -14.58 46.52
C ALA A 369 6.76 -14.69 46.80
N THR A 370 5.93 -13.90 46.11
CA THR A 370 4.46 -13.92 46.25
C THR A 370 3.77 -14.97 45.38
N ASN A 371 4.49 -15.65 44.50
CA ASN A 371 3.91 -16.50 43.46
C ASN A 371 4.09 -17.98 43.78
N THR A 372 3.12 -18.80 43.37
CA THR A 372 3.23 -20.26 43.42
C THR A 372 3.72 -20.79 42.09
N VAL A 373 4.76 -21.62 42.11
CA VAL A 373 5.29 -22.32 40.93
C VAL A 373 4.90 -23.78 41.02
N ILE A 374 4.22 -24.27 39.99
CA ILE A 374 3.75 -25.65 39.86
C ILE A 374 4.66 -26.39 38.89
N SER A 375 5.12 -27.57 39.29
CA SER A 375 5.98 -28.41 38.47
C SER A 375 5.48 -29.85 38.39
N ILE A 376 5.61 -30.44 37.21
CA ILE A 376 5.31 -31.84 36.91
C ILE A 376 6.60 -32.50 36.44
N SER A 377 6.98 -33.62 37.06
CA SER A 377 8.21 -34.37 36.72
C SER A 377 9.49 -33.52 36.68
N GLY A 378 9.54 -32.46 37.49
CA GLY A 378 10.68 -31.53 37.58
C GLY A 378 10.67 -30.38 36.55
N LYS A 379 9.68 -30.32 35.64
CA LYS A 379 9.48 -29.23 34.68
C LYS A 379 8.43 -28.25 35.23
N GLN A 380 8.68 -26.96 35.17
CA GLN A 380 7.70 -25.95 35.56
C GLN A 380 6.62 -25.85 34.49
N VAL A 381 5.35 -25.86 34.90
CA VAL A 381 4.19 -25.83 33.99
C VAL A 381 3.33 -24.59 34.16
N ALA A 382 3.25 -24.07 35.38
CA ALA A 382 2.47 -22.88 35.69
C ALA A 382 3.08 -22.06 36.82
N ILE A 383 2.85 -20.75 36.76
CA ILE A 383 3.16 -19.77 37.78
C ILE A 383 1.86 -19.03 38.09
N LEU A 384 1.35 -19.16 39.31
CA LEU A 384 0.21 -18.38 39.79
C LEU A 384 0.71 -17.13 40.48
N GLN A 385 0.37 -15.96 39.94
CA GLN A 385 0.78 -14.69 40.51
C GLN A 385 0.02 -14.38 41.80
N GLY A 386 0.74 -13.95 42.84
CA GLY A 386 0.13 -13.54 44.11
C GLY A 386 -0.46 -14.66 44.98
N ILE A 387 -0.46 -15.91 44.50
CA ILE A 387 -1.04 -17.05 45.23
C ILE A 387 0.01 -17.70 46.14
N GLN A 388 -0.41 -18.00 47.38
CA GLN A 388 0.38 -18.77 48.33
C GLN A 388 0.15 -20.26 48.11
N ASN A 389 1.21 -21.06 48.02
CA ASN A 389 1.04 -22.48 47.70
C ASN A 389 0.24 -23.26 48.76
N SER A 390 0.24 -22.78 50.00
CA SER A 390 -0.47 -23.36 51.13
C SER A 390 -1.97 -23.06 51.15
N SER A 391 -2.45 -22.14 50.30
CA SER A 391 -3.88 -21.88 50.13
C SER A 391 -4.54 -22.78 49.08
N LEU A 392 -3.75 -23.45 48.24
CA LEU A 392 -4.25 -24.36 47.22
C LEU A 392 -4.60 -25.73 47.83
N THR A 393 -5.71 -26.28 47.38
CA THR A 393 -6.29 -27.55 47.81
C THR A 393 -6.68 -28.39 46.61
N GLU A 394 -7.08 -29.65 46.82
CA GLU A 394 -7.56 -30.52 45.74
C GLU A 394 -8.74 -29.92 44.95
N ALA A 395 -9.55 -29.05 45.57
CA ALA A 395 -10.70 -28.42 44.91
C ALA A 395 -10.33 -27.37 43.87
N ASP A 396 -9.09 -26.85 43.91
CA ASP A 396 -8.57 -25.86 42.96
C ASP A 396 -7.99 -26.51 41.69
N PHE A 397 -8.15 -27.84 41.55
CA PHE A 397 -7.62 -28.61 40.43
C PHE A 397 -8.68 -29.52 39.84
N VAL A 398 -8.56 -29.77 38.53
CA VAL A 398 -9.32 -30.78 37.80
C VAL A 398 -8.32 -31.71 37.13
N PHE A 399 -8.48 -33.02 37.36
CA PHE A 399 -7.65 -34.06 36.75
C PHE A 399 -8.51 -34.94 35.84
N SER A 400 -8.06 -35.20 34.61
CA SER A 400 -8.78 -36.07 33.67
C SER A 400 -7.89 -37.05 32.90
#